data_AF-A0A2T6CXA1-F1
#
_entry.id   AF-A0A2T6CXA1-F1
#
_cell.length_a   1.000
_cell.length_b   1.000
_cell.length_c   1.000
_cell.angle_alpha   90.00
_cell.angle_beta   90.00
_cell.angle_gamma   90.00
#
_symmetry.space_group_name_H-M   'P 1'
#
loop_
_entity.id
_entity.type
_entity.pdbx_description
1 polymer ?
#
loop_
_entity_poly.entity_id
_entity_poly.type
_entity_poly.pdbx_seq_one_letter_code
_entity_poly.pdbx_strand_id
1 'polypeptide(L)'
;MVPDNGDPGPTAKTSEVPEVASAKQFASNPKLDARLDGYMKADPKLTEYYTNLVRQNPERAVRKLMLNEMNKHDQNMQYVSKVMPQVKEWLSQQTPEVQQRIQERIQNVPPIHQEVALVREAKATKMRMDFAPKPRQSMAAAV
;
A
#
# COMPACT_ATOMS: atom_id res chain seq x y z
N MET A 1 20.70 66.10 0.65
CA MET A 1 19.97 65.37 1.71
C MET A 1 18.59 65.07 1.13
N VAL A 2 18.22 63.78 1.09
CA VAL A 2 17.01 63.15 0.51
C VAL A 2 16.92 63.12 -1.03
N PRO A 3 17.19 61.95 -1.67
CA PRO A 3 16.56 61.60 -2.93
C PRO A 3 15.22 60.90 -2.69
N ASP A 4 14.28 61.32 -3.54
CA ASP A 4 12.90 60.92 -3.73
C ASP A 4 12.74 59.41 -4.03
N ASN A 5 11.82 58.75 -3.31
CA ASN A 5 11.47 57.35 -3.49
C ASN A 5 10.49 57.21 -4.66
N GLY A 6 11.02 56.90 -5.84
CA GLY A 6 10.25 56.42 -6.99
C GLY A 6 10.00 54.92 -6.88
N ASP A 7 8.73 54.57 -6.66
CA ASP A 7 8.12 53.25 -6.64
C ASP A 7 8.38 52.42 -7.93
N PRO A 8 8.84 51.16 -7.87
CA PRO A 8 8.57 50.19 -8.91
C PRO A 8 7.52 49.19 -8.40
N GLY A 9 6.34 49.27 -9.00
CA GLY A 9 5.20 48.39 -8.75
C GLY A 9 5.50 46.89 -8.90
N PRO A 10 4.61 46.03 -8.39
CA PRO A 10 4.88 44.61 -8.24
C PRO A 10 4.85 43.92 -9.59
N THR A 11 6.02 43.51 -10.09
CA THR A 11 6.10 42.51 -11.15
C THR A 11 5.43 41.24 -10.67
N ALA A 12 4.39 40.84 -11.40
CA ALA A 12 3.58 39.66 -11.19
C ALA A 12 4.46 38.43 -10.91
N LYS A 13 4.24 37.81 -9.74
CA LYS A 13 4.74 36.47 -9.45
C LYS A 13 3.96 35.49 -10.34
N THR A 14 4.63 35.02 -11.39
CA THR A 14 4.28 33.81 -12.12
C THR A 14 3.93 32.71 -11.11
N SER A 15 2.66 32.30 -11.10
CA SER A 15 2.20 31.14 -10.35
C SER A 15 2.80 29.90 -10.99
N GLU A 16 3.89 29.39 -10.43
CA GLU A 16 4.23 27.98 -10.55
C GLU A 16 3.22 27.19 -9.72
N VAL A 17 2.20 26.67 -10.40
CA VAL A 17 1.40 25.55 -9.88
C VAL A 17 2.36 24.35 -9.85
N PRO A 18 2.73 23.81 -8.68
CA PRO A 18 3.62 22.67 -8.65
C PRO A 18 2.87 21.45 -9.19
N GLU A 19 3.40 20.97 -10.31
CA GLU A 19 3.51 19.57 -10.72
C GLU A 19 2.42 18.65 -10.16
N VAL A 20 1.42 18.41 -11.01
CA VAL A 20 0.44 17.33 -10.85
C VAL A 20 1.22 16.05 -10.57
N ALA A 21 1.24 15.66 -9.29
CA ALA A 21 1.72 14.39 -8.82
C ALA A 21 1.26 13.32 -9.79
N SER A 22 2.22 12.63 -10.40
CA SER A 22 2.04 11.49 -11.29
C SER A 22 0.84 10.67 -10.83
N ALA A 23 -0.28 10.90 -11.51
CA ALA A 23 -1.48 10.11 -11.33
C ALA A 23 -1.07 8.73 -11.83
N LYS A 24 -0.69 7.85 -10.88
CA LYS A 24 -0.66 6.41 -11.11
C LYS A 24 -2.02 6.10 -11.72
N GLN A 25 -2.05 5.93 -13.05
CA GLN A 25 -3.26 5.59 -13.77
C GLN A 25 -3.83 4.38 -13.04
N PHE A 26 -5.06 4.51 -12.52
CA PHE A 26 -5.71 3.42 -11.81
C PHE A 26 -5.72 2.23 -12.77
N ALA A 27 -4.91 1.21 -12.49
CA ALA A 27 -4.82 0.04 -13.35
C ALA A 27 -6.21 -0.61 -13.36
N SER A 28 -6.95 -0.41 -14.45
CA SER A 28 -8.31 -0.91 -14.58
C SER A 28 -8.27 -2.42 -14.80
N ASN A 29 -9.05 -3.14 -14.01
CA ASN A 29 -9.26 -4.56 -14.19
C ASN A 29 -10.72 -4.74 -14.62
N PRO A 30 -10.99 -5.02 -15.91
CA PRO A 30 -12.35 -5.00 -16.43
C PRO A 30 -13.27 -6.02 -15.74
N LYS A 31 -12.71 -7.12 -15.21
CA LYS A 31 -13.48 -8.10 -14.42
C LYS A 31 -13.88 -7.56 -13.06
N LEU A 32 -13.02 -6.77 -12.43
CA LEU A 32 -13.32 -6.12 -11.15
C LEU A 32 -14.35 -5.00 -11.35
N ASP A 33 -14.20 -4.22 -12.42
CA ASP A 33 -15.13 -3.14 -12.76
C ASP A 33 -16.54 -3.69 -13.02
N ALA A 34 -16.68 -4.74 -13.82
CA ALA A 34 -17.97 -5.39 -14.05
C ALA A 34 -18.62 -5.92 -12.76
N ARG A 35 -17.82 -6.46 -11.83
CA ARG A 35 -18.31 -6.91 -10.52
C ARG A 35 -18.73 -5.72 -9.65
N LEU A 36 -17.98 -4.63 -9.68
CA LEU A 36 -18.30 -3.40 -8.95
C LEU A 36 -19.60 -2.78 -9.48
N ASP A 37 -19.78 -2.71 -10.80
CA ASP A 37 -21.01 -2.24 -11.42
C ASP A 37 -22.22 -3.07 -10.99
N GLY A 38 -22.08 -4.40 -10.95
CA GLY A 38 -23.12 -5.29 -10.44
C GLY A 38 -23.48 -5.00 -8.99
N TYR A 39 -22.48 -4.77 -8.14
CA TYR A 39 -22.68 -4.39 -6.73
C TYR A 39 -23.36 -3.02 -6.58
N MET A 40 -22.96 -2.03 -7.38
CA MET A 40 -23.56 -0.69 -7.38
C MET A 40 -25.03 -0.71 -7.82
N LYS A 41 -25.38 -1.56 -8.80
CA LYS A 41 -26.77 -1.75 -9.26
C LYS A 41 -27.63 -2.49 -8.24
N ALA A 42 -27.04 -3.38 -7.44
CA ALA A 42 -27.75 -4.14 -6.42
C ALA A 42 -28.25 -3.25 -5.26
N ASP A 43 -27.53 -2.17 -4.95
CA ASP A 43 -27.95 -1.16 -3.97
C ASP A 43 -27.83 0.26 -4.55
N PRO A 44 -28.85 0.72 -5.31
CA PRO A 44 -28.82 2.03 -5.94
C PRO A 44 -28.84 3.17 -4.91
N LYS A 45 -29.45 2.95 -3.73
CA LYS A 45 -29.51 3.97 -2.67
C LYS A 45 -28.13 4.22 -2.08
N LEU A 46 -27.34 3.16 -1.87
CA LEU A 46 -25.97 3.27 -1.41
C LEU A 46 -25.10 3.99 -2.45
N THR A 47 -25.25 3.64 -3.72
CA THR A 47 -24.54 4.28 -4.83
C THR A 47 -24.86 5.78 -4.91
N GLU A 48 -26.13 6.14 -4.81
CA GLU A 48 -26.58 7.54 -4.79
C GLU A 48 -26.02 8.29 -3.57
N TYR A 49 -26.07 7.69 -2.37
CA TYR A 49 -25.52 8.28 -1.16
C TYR A 49 -24.02 8.62 -1.32
N TYR A 50 -23.21 7.68 -1.83
CA TYR A 50 -21.78 7.94 -2.02
C TYR A 50 -21.51 8.96 -3.13
N THR A 51 -22.30 8.92 -4.22
CA THR A 51 -22.21 9.91 -5.30
C THR A 51 -22.49 11.32 -4.77
N ASN A 52 -23.55 11.47 -3.97
CA ASN A 52 -23.91 12.75 -3.34
C ASN A 52 -22.87 13.17 -2.30
N LEU A 53 -22.33 12.23 -1.51
CA LEU A 53 -21.28 12.53 -0.54
C LEU A 53 -20.04 13.13 -1.20
N VAL A 54 -19.58 12.54 -2.32
CA VAL A 54 -18.41 13.04 -3.07
C VAL A 54 -18.71 14.39 -3.71
N ARG A 55 -19.89 14.57 -4.30
CA ARG A 55 -20.27 15.81 -4.99
C ARG A 55 -20.46 16.98 -4.02
N GLN A 56 -21.12 16.74 -2.89
CA GLN A 56 -21.54 17.80 -1.96
C GLN A 56 -20.52 18.07 -0.85
N ASN A 57 -19.77 17.05 -0.41
CA ASN A 57 -18.85 17.14 0.72
C ASN A 57 -17.58 16.29 0.48
N PRO A 58 -16.72 16.68 -0.49
CA PRO A 58 -15.56 15.89 -0.88
C PRO A 58 -14.58 15.63 0.27
N GLU A 59 -14.38 16.59 1.18
CA GLU A 59 -13.52 16.41 2.36
C GLU A 59 -14.04 15.29 3.28
N ARG A 60 -15.37 15.22 3.47
CA ARG A 60 -15.99 14.17 4.27
C ARG A 60 -15.88 12.81 3.58
N ALA A 61 -15.97 12.78 2.24
CA ALA A 61 -15.72 11.56 1.48
C ALA A 61 -14.28 11.05 1.69
N VAL A 62 -13.29 11.94 1.61
CA VAL A 62 -11.88 11.60 1.88
C VAL A 62 -11.70 11.07 3.30
N ARG A 63 -12.26 11.74 4.32
CA ARG A 63 -12.18 11.26 5.71
C ARG A 63 -12.81 9.88 5.89
N LYS A 64 -13.95 9.61 5.22
CA LYS A 64 -14.61 8.30 5.27
C LYS A 64 -13.74 7.22 4.62
N LEU A 65 -13.08 7.51 3.50
CA LEU A 65 -12.14 6.58 2.86
C LEU A 65 -10.94 6.30 3.75
N MET A 66 -10.35 7.35 4.34
CA MET A 66 -9.23 7.21 5.28
C MET A 66 -9.61 6.42 6.54
N LEU A 67 -10.82 6.60 7.06
CA LEU A 67 -11.33 5.81 8.19
C LEU A 67 -11.40 4.31 7.85
N ASN A 68 -11.82 3.96 6.62
CA ASN A 68 -11.83 2.57 6.19
C ASN A 68 -10.41 1.99 6.11
N GLU A 69 -9.44 2.77 5.61
CA GLU A 69 -8.04 2.34 5.58
C GLU A 69 -7.44 2.20 6.98
N MET A 70 -7.77 3.12 7.90
CA MET A 70 -7.39 3.03 9.31
C MET A 70 -7.96 1.76 9.95
N ASN A 71 -9.25 1.48 9.79
CA ASN A 71 -9.88 0.27 10.33
C ASN A 71 -9.25 -1.02 9.76
N LYS A 72 -8.93 -1.05 8.46
CA LYS A 72 -8.20 -2.17 7.85
C LYS A 72 -6.80 -2.32 8.47
N HIS A 73 -6.11 -1.21 8.67
CA HIS A 73 -4.80 -1.21 9.32
C HIS A 73 -4.89 -1.77 10.74
N ASP A 74 -5.86 -1.33 11.53
CA ASP A 74 -6.08 -1.82 12.90
C ASP A 74 -6.37 -3.31 12.94
N GLN A 75 -7.20 -3.82 12.01
CA GLN A 75 -7.45 -5.25 11.87
C GLN A 75 -6.18 -6.03 11.53
N ASN A 76 -5.34 -5.50 10.63
CA ASN A 76 -4.05 -6.09 10.31
C ASN A 76 -3.12 -6.08 11.52
N MET A 77 -3.08 -5.00 12.30
CA MET A 77 -2.27 -4.91 13.52
C MET A 77 -2.72 -5.90 14.59
N GLN A 78 -4.03 -6.11 14.76
CA GLN A 78 -4.55 -7.14 15.67
C GLN A 78 -4.16 -8.56 15.24
N TYR A 79 -4.05 -8.81 13.94
CA TYR A 79 -3.54 -10.08 13.43
C TYR A 79 -2.03 -10.21 13.63
N VAL A 80 -1.29 -9.16 13.26
CA VAL A 80 0.16 -9.08 13.38
C VAL A 80 0.59 -9.30 14.83
N SER A 81 0.00 -8.61 15.80
CA SER A 81 0.36 -8.76 17.22
C SER A 81 0.28 -10.21 17.72
N LYS A 82 -0.69 -11.00 17.22
CA LYS A 82 -0.85 -12.43 17.58
C LYS A 82 0.22 -13.32 16.94
N VAL A 83 0.64 -13.01 15.73
CA VAL A 83 1.51 -13.87 14.91
C VAL A 83 2.99 -13.45 14.97
N MET A 84 3.27 -12.20 15.32
CA MET A 84 4.63 -11.65 15.38
C MET A 84 5.60 -12.45 16.24
N PRO A 85 5.25 -12.97 17.42
CA PRO A 85 6.16 -13.81 18.19
C PRO A 85 6.62 -15.05 17.42
N GLN A 86 5.69 -15.72 16.72
CA GLN A 86 5.99 -16.89 15.90
C GLN A 86 6.83 -16.54 14.67
N VAL A 87 6.59 -15.38 14.06
CA VAL A 87 7.35 -14.89 12.91
C VAL A 87 8.78 -14.56 13.31
N LYS A 88 8.98 -13.90 14.46
CA LYS A 88 10.32 -13.60 14.99
C LYS A 88 11.11 -14.87 15.30
N GLU A 89 10.46 -15.85 15.94
CA GLU A 89 11.07 -17.15 16.24
C GLU A 89 11.41 -17.93 14.96
N TRP A 90 10.52 -17.94 13.96
CA TRP A 90 10.84 -18.59 12.69
C TRP A 90 12.01 -17.90 11.98
N LEU A 91 12.04 -16.56 12.00
CA LEU A 91 13.06 -15.76 11.32
C LEU A 91 14.44 -15.93 11.95
N SER A 92 14.53 -16.05 13.29
CA SER A 92 15.80 -16.30 14.00
C SER A 92 16.44 -17.64 13.63
N GLN A 93 15.63 -18.61 13.21
CA GLN A 93 16.07 -19.93 12.76
C GLN A 93 16.46 -19.97 11.27
N GLN A 94 16.20 -18.90 10.50
CA GLN A 94 16.54 -18.85 9.06
C GLN A 94 17.99 -18.43 8.81
N THR A 95 18.47 -18.72 7.59
CA THR A 95 19.80 -18.28 7.15
C THR A 95 19.89 -16.75 7.06
N PRO A 96 21.10 -16.16 7.21
CA PRO A 96 21.29 -14.71 7.07
C PRO A 96 20.81 -14.15 5.72
N GLU A 97 20.95 -14.93 4.65
CA GLU A 97 20.48 -14.56 3.31
C GLU A 97 18.96 -14.36 3.26
N VAL A 98 18.21 -15.25 3.90
CA VAL A 98 16.74 -15.16 3.97
C VAL A 98 16.31 -13.94 4.78
N GLN A 99 16.99 -13.69 5.91
CA GLN A 99 16.72 -12.52 6.75
C GLN A 99 16.97 -11.22 5.99
N GLN A 100 18.11 -11.12 5.29
CA GLN A 100 18.45 -9.95 4.46
C GLN A 100 17.44 -9.71 3.35
N ARG A 101 17.05 -10.77 2.62
CA ARG A 101 16.06 -10.65 1.54
C ARG A 101 14.70 -10.15 2.02
N ILE A 102 14.28 -10.56 3.22
CA ILE A 102 13.04 -10.06 3.83
C ILE A 102 13.23 -8.59 4.23
N GLN A 103 14.37 -8.25 4.84
CA GLN A 103 14.69 -6.88 5.26
C GLN A 103 14.70 -5.89 4.07
N GLU A 104 15.33 -6.27 2.95
CA GLU A 104 15.40 -5.47 1.73
C GLU A 104 14.02 -5.18 1.12
N ARG A 105 13.06 -6.09 1.31
CA ARG A 105 11.69 -5.89 0.82
C ARG A 105 10.89 -4.97 1.73
N ILE A 106 11.11 -5.03 3.04
CA ILE A 106 10.37 -4.20 4.00
C ILE A 106 10.95 -2.79 4.12
N GLN A 107 12.22 -2.56 3.75
CA GLN A 107 12.85 -1.22 3.88
C GLN A 107 12.14 -0.14 3.06
N ASN A 108 11.54 -0.52 1.93
CA ASN A 108 10.81 0.40 1.05
C ASN A 108 9.34 0.60 1.48
N VAL A 109 8.89 -0.10 2.52
CA VAL A 109 7.53 -0.01 3.04
C VAL A 109 7.47 1.10 4.10
N PRO A 110 6.42 1.95 4.09
CA PRO A 110 6.23 2.97 5.12
C PRO A 110 6.28 2.36 6.53
N PRO A 111 6.85 3.05 7.54
CA PRO A 111 7.06 2.51 8.88
C PRO A 111 5.80 1.89 9.50
N ILE A 112 4.65 2.54 9.32
CA ILE A 112 3.34 2.08 9.82
C ILE A 112 2.91 0.71 9.25
N HIS A 113 3.49 0.26 8.15
CA HIS A 113 3.15 -1.01 7.50
C HIS A 113 4.29 -2.04 7.54
N GLN A 114 5.43 -1.72 8.15
CA GLN A 114 6.59 -2.61 8.17
C GLN A 114 6.32 -3.93 8.89
N GLU A 115 5.61 -3.90 10.02
CA GLU A 115 5.29 -5.15 10.74
C GLU A 115 4.33 -6.04 9.94
N VAL A 116 3.33 -5.46 9.27
CA VAL A 116 2.45 -6.22 8.36
C VAL A 116 3.26 -6.84 7.22
N ALA A 117 4.15 -6.04 6.63
CA ALA A 117 4.99 -6.48 5.53
C ALA A 117 5.94 -7.60 5.97
N LEU A 118 6.50 -7.52 7.17
CA LEU A 118 7.34 -8.56 7.74
C LEU A 118 6.59 -9.88 7.88
N VAL A 119 5.40 -9.88 8.51
CA VAL A 119 4.59 -11.10 8.67
C VAL A 119 4.21 -11.68 7.30
N ARG A 120 3.82 -10.83 6.36
CA ARG A 120 3.44 -11.24 5.01
C ARG A 120 4.61 -11.89 4.25
N GLU A 121 5.77 -11.24 4.25
CA GLU A 121 6.97 -11.73 3.55
C GLU A 121 7.54 -12.98 4.21
N ALA A 122 7.56 -13.05 5.55
CA ALA A 122 7.97 -14.25 6.28
C ALA A 122 7.08 -15.44 5.93
N LYS A 123 5.75 -15.26 5.97
CA LYS A 123 4.78 -16.31 5.60
C LYS A 123 4.94 -16.73 4.13
N ALA A 124 5.07 -15.78 3.21
CA ALA A 124 5.26 -16.07 1.79
C ALA A 124 6.57 -16.84 1.53
N THR A 125 7.64 -16.47 2.25
CA THR A 125 8.95 -17.12 2.12
C THR A 125 8.92 -18.52 2.69
N LYS A 126 8.35 -18.71 3.88
CA LYS A 126 8.13 -20.04 4.47
C LYS A 126 7.37 -20.96 3.52
N MET A 127 6.25 -20.49 2.97
CA MET A 127 5.47 -21.28 2.00
C MET A 127 6.29 -21.62 0.75
N ARG A 128 7.09 -20.68 0.21
CA ARG A 128 7.95 -20.97 -0.94
C ARG A 128 9.02 -22.03 -0.64
N MET A 129 9.54 -22.05 0.58
CA MET A 129 10.52 -23.06 1.02
C MET A 129 9.85 -24.43 1.19
N ASP A 130 8.70 -24.48 1.84
CA ASP A 130 7.96 -25.72 2.12
C ASP A 130 7.48 -26.40 0.82
N PHE A 131 7.15 -25.61 -0.21
CA PHE A 131 6.68 -26.10 -1.52
C PHE A 131 7.73 -26.01 -2.64
N ALA A 132 9.01 -25.77 -2.31
CA ALA A 132 10.07 -25.81 -3.30
C ALA A 132 10.19 -27.24 -3.86
N PRO A 133 10.22 -27.44 -5.20
CA PRO A 133 10.41 -28.77 -5.77
C PRO A 133 11.75 -29.31 -5.28
N LYS A 134 11.74 -30.41 -4.50
CA LYS A 134 12.96 -31.10 -4.09
C LYS A 134 13.77 -31.40 -5.36
N PRO A 135 15.08 -31.06 -5.41
CA PRO A 135 15.90 -31.44 -6.54
C PRO A 135 15.78 -32.96 -6.69
N ARG A 136 15.30 -33.43 -7.85
CA ARG A 136 15.32 -34.85 -8.18
C ARG A 136 16.77 -35.27 -8.03
N GLN A 137 17.06 -36.12 -7.04
CA GLN A 137 18.33 -36.82 -7.00
C GLN A 137 18.44 -37.52 -8.35
N SER A 138 19.26 -36.97 -9.23
CA SER A 138 19.70 -37.69 -10.42
C SER A 138 20.32 -38.96 -9.88
N MET A 139 19.70 -40.09 -10.20
CA MET A 139 20.22 -41.42 -9.92
C MET A 139 21.57 -41.54 -10.63
N ALA A 140 22.63 -41.10 -9.96
CA ALA A 140 23.98 -41.52 -10.25
C ALA A 140 24.20 -42.79 -9.42
N ALA A 141 23.84 -43.93 -10.00
CA ALA A 141 24.45 -45.25 -9.75
C ALA A 141 23.58 -46.35 -10.38
N ALA A 142 23.99 -46.84 -11.54
CA ALA A 142 24.03 -48.25 -11.93
C ALA A 142 24.48 -48.29 -13.41
N VAL A 143 25.78 -48.48 -13.61
CA VAL A 143 26.41 -49.69 -14.21
C VAL A 143 26.26 -49.72 -15.73
#